data_AF-A0AAW1HZ47-F1
#
_entry.id   AF-A0AAW1HZ47-F1
#
_cell.length_a   1.000
_cell.length_b   1.000
_cell.length_c   1.000
_cell.angle_alpha   90.00
_cell.angle_beta   90.00
_cell.angle_gamma   90.00
#
_symmetry.space_group_name_H-M   'P 1'
#
loop_
_entity.id
_entity.type
_entity.pdbx_description
1 polymer ?
#
loop_
_entity_poly.entity_id
_entity_poly.type
_entity_poly.pdbx_seq_one_letter_code
_entity_poly.pdbx_strand_id
1 'polypeptide(L)'
;MATTAAAIRVSRRTSSHLHRSFSTVSTTQKPSHHRDHIQNHVYQKPSTFIGSFLQDEPPQNPKQALAKLALLRRDYAKQVKEVRKLYIEEMELQRQEQLRKAEARKLEILRQREERLISKAAAAQARAAQRKAFEHDFRLQLMKEKTEKLEYWRSRQKAIAERKNNKKELICKQSFQWIDEEELESKLLNAMVDTAVL
;
A
#
# COMPACT_ATOMS: atom_id res chain seq x y z
N MET A 1 34.09 21.46 -32.43
CA MET A 1 32.85 21.86 -33.11
C MET A 1 31.81 20.78 -32.84
N ALA A 2 30.95 20.98 -31.85
CA ALA A 2 29.96 20.01 -31.40
C ALA A 2 28.61 20.29 -32.09
N THR A 3 28.10 19.33 -32.85
CA THR A 3 26.77 19.40 -33.46
C THR A 3 25.78 18.62 -32.60
N THR A 4 24.92 19.34 -31.88
CA THR A 4 23.80 18.78 -31.12
C THR A 4 22.61 18.55 -32.06
N ALA A 5 22.25 17.30 -32.31
CA ALA A 5 21.00 16.93 -32.96
C ALA A 5 19.96 16.55 -31.89
N ALA A 6 18.96 17.40 -31.70
CA ALA A 6 17.84 17.17 -30.79
C ALA A 6 16.76 16.32 -31.48
N ALA A 7 16.44 15.14 -30.93
CA ALA A 7 15.36 14.30 -31.39
C ALA A 7 14.03 14.74 -30.74
N ILE A 8 13.13 15.26 -31.56
CA ILE A 8 11.76 15.66 -31.23
C ILE A 8 10.93 14.40 -30.92
N ARG A 9 10.47 14.25 -29.67
CA ARG A 9 9.45 13.25 -29.31
C ARG A 9 8.07 13.82 -29.55
N VAL A 10 7.40 13.31 -30.59
CA VAL A 10 5.96 13.47 -30.79
C VAL A 10 5.23 12.62 -29.74
N SER A 11 4.60 13.27 -28.76
CA SER A 11 3.70 12.61 -27.82
C SER A 11 2.28 12.59 -28.41
N ARG A 12 1.83 11.41 -28.84
CA ARG A 12 0.41 11.17 -29.15
C ARG A 12 -0.38 11.23 -27.84
N ARG A 13 -1.12 12.32 -27.62
CA ARG A 13 -2.17 12.40 -26.59
C ARG A 13 -3.35 11.54 -27.03
N THR A 14 -3.47 10.33 -26.49
CA THR A 14 -4.74 9.63 -26.45
C THR A 14 -5.57 10.22 -25.32
N SER A 15 -6.65 10.91 -25.69
CA SER A 15 -7.69 11.38 -24.77
C SER A 15 -8.44 10.16 -24.22
N SER A 16 -7.97 9.60 -23.12
CA SER A 16 -8.78 8.71 -22.30
C SER A 16 -9.69 9.58 -21.44
N HIS A 17 -10.98 9.63 -21.79
CA HIS A 17 -12.02 10.15 -20.93
C HIS A 17 -11.98 9.42 -19.59
N LEU A 18 -11.45 10.10 -18.58
CA LEU A 18 -11.49 9.65 -17.20
C LEU A 18 -12.95 9.72 -16.74
N HIS A 19 -13.67 8.62 -16.92
CA HIS A 19 -14.83 8.34 -16.11
C HIS A 19 -14.36 8.31 -14.66
N ARG A 20 -14.66 9.40 -13.95
CA ARG A 20 -14.52 9.52 -12.50
C ARG A 20 -15.52 8.55 -11.88
N SER A 21 -15.14 7.29 -11.83
CA SER A 21 -15.85 6.29 -11.03
C SER A 21 -15.68 6.68 -9.58
N PHE A 22 -16.72 7.29 -9.01
CA PHE A 22 -16.85 7.47 -7.58
C PHE A 22 -17.01 6.07 -6.97
N SER A 23 -15.90 5.44 -6.59
CA SER A 23 -15.93 4.26 -5.74
C SER A 23 -16.63 4.66 -4.44
N THR A 24 -17.79 4.07 -4.20
CA THR A 24 -18.48 4.04 -2.92
C THR A 24 -17.63 3.24 -1.92
N VAL A 25 -16.52 3.84 -1.48
CA VAL A 25 -15.92 3.45 -0.22
C VAL A 25 -16.96 3.85 0.82
N SER A 26 -17.68 2.85 1.33
CA SER A 26 -18.48 2.93 2.55
C SER A 26 -17.57 3.38 3.68
N THR A 27 -17.34 4.69 3.73
CA THR A 27 -16.96 5.40 4.93
C THR A 27 -18.13 5.13 5.84
N THR A 28 -17.93 4.29 6.85
CA THR A 28 -18.85 4.18 7.97
C THR A 28 -19.00 5.59 8.50
N GLN A 29 -20.07 6.27 8.05
CA GLN A 29 -20.43 7.58 8.52
C GLN A 29 -20.63 7.38 10.02
N LYS A 30 -19.69 7.91 10.81
CA LYS A 30 -19.92 8.01 12.25
C LYS A 30 -21.29 8.64 12.39
N PRO A 31 -22.25 8.00 13.08
CA PRO A 31 -23.58 8.56 13.24
C PRO A 31 -23.37 9.97 13.78
N SER A 32 -23.86 10.94 13.03
CA SER A 32 -23.81 12.33 13.42
C SER A 32 -24.49 12.41 14.78
N HIS A 33 -23.73 12.75 15.83
CA HIS A 33 -24.24 13.09 17.15
C HIS A 33 -25.06 14.40 17.10
N HIS A 34 -25.76 14.70 15.99
CA HIS A 34 -26.66 15.85 15.81
C HIS A 34 -28.16 15.48 15.73
N ARG A 35 -28.53 14.20 15.80
CA ARG A 35 -29.95 13.80 15.69
C ARG A 35 -30.56 13.19 16.97
N ASP A 36 -29.74 12.59 17.83
CA ASP A 36 -30.23 11.85 19.01
C ASP A 36 -30.69 12.73 20.18
N HIS A 37 -30.22 13.98 20.27
CA HIS A 37 -30.67 14.92 21.30
C HIS A 37 -32.10 15.36 20.99
N ILE A 38 -32.39 15.73 19.74
CA ILE A 38 -33.72 16.18 19.33
C ILE A 38 -34.79 15.10 19.57
N GLN A 39 -34.45 13.83 19.44
CA GLN A 39 -35.41 12.72 19.58
C GLN A 39 -35.66 12.25 21.02
N ASN A 40 -34.72 12.48 21.95
CA ASN A 40 -34.81 11.96 23.33
C ASN A 40 -34.96 13.03 24.40
N HIS A 41 -35.15 14.30 24.02
CA HIS A 41 -35.44 15.35 24.99
C HIS A 41 -36.87 15.22 25.51
N VAL A 42 -37.00 14.69 26.72
CA VAL A 42 -38.21 14.83 27.53
C VAL A 42 -38.19 16.22 28.15
N TYR A 43 -38.97 17.14 27.59
CA TYR A 43 -39.12 18.48 28.15
C TYR A 43 -39.81 18.39 29.52
N GLN A 44 -39.25 19.09 30.50
CA GLN A 44 -39.89 19.23 31.80
C GLN A 44 -41.18 20.06 31.64
N LYS A 45 -42.18 19.75 32.48
CA LYS A 45 -43.44 20.50 32.50
C LYS A 45 -43.18 21.98 32.83
N PRO A 46 -43.95 22.93 32.28
CA PRO A 46 -43.84 24.35 32.62
C PRO A 46 -43.91 24.56 34.14
N SER A 47 -43.02 25.39 34.69
CA SER A 47 -43.00 25.67 36.13
C SER A 47 -44.17 26.58 36.52
N THR A 48 -44.96 26.18 37.51
CA THR A 48 -46.07 26.98 38.07
C THR A 48 -45.61 28.04 39.07
N PHE A 49 -44.31 28.16 39.32
CA PHE A 49 -43.73 29.04 40.33
C PHE A 49 -43.85 30.54 39.98
N ILE A 50 -43.79 30.89 38.69
CA ILE A 50 -43.92 32.28 38.23
C ILE A 50 -45.41 32.65 38.24
N GLY A 51 -45.91 33.09 39.40
CA GLY A 51 -47.30 33.52 39.57
C GLY A 51 -47.88 33.28 40.98
N SER A 52 -47.25 32.44 41.80
CA SER A 52 -47.72 32.11 43.15
C SER A 52 -47.72 33.31 44.11
N PHE A 53 -46.83 34.29 43.89
CA PHE A 53 -46.77 35.52 44.70
C PHE A 53 -47.97 36.45 44.49
N LEU A 54 -48.78 36.23 43.45
CA LEU A 54 -50.03 36.99 43.21
C LEU A 54 -51.24 36.37 43.93
N GLN A 55 -51.10 35.15 44.49
CA GLN A 55 -52.15 34.46 45.25
C GLN A 55 -52.08 34.76 46.76
N ASP A 56 -50.95 35.25 47.26
CA ASP A 56 -50.76 35.60 48.67
C ASP A 56 -51.18 37.05 48.93
N GLU A 57 -52.07 37.27 49.89
CA GLU A 57 -52.44 38.63 50.31
C GLU A 57 -51.23 39.41 50.88
N PRO A 58 -51.11 40.72 50.56
CA PRO A 58 -50.06 41.55 51.12
C PRO A 58 -50.14 41.63 52.65
N PRO A 59 -49.03 41.42 53.39
CA PRO A 59 -49.05 41.47 54.84
C PRO A 59 -49.40 42.88 55.34
N GLN A 60 -50.47 43.00 56.14
CA GLN A 60 -50.97 44.27 56.68
C GLN A 60 -50.02 44.94 57.70
N ASN A 61 -49.14 44.19 58.36
CA ASN A 61 -48.22 44.70 59.39
C ASN A 61 -46.74 44.63 58.96
N PRO A 62 -45.93 45.70 59.17
CA PRO A 62 -44.54 45.75 58.72
C PRO A 62 -43.65 44.71 59.41
N LYS A 63 -43.90 44.41 60.71
CA LYS A 63 -43.15 43.39 61.46
C LYS A 63 -43.39 41.97 60.92
N GLN A 64 -44.61 41.66 60.48
CA GLN A 64 -44.96 40.35 59.90
C GLN A 64 -44.36 40.19 58.50
N ALA A 65 -44.35 41.26 57.70
CA ALA A 65 -43.70 41.28 56.39
C ALA A 65 -42.20 40.96 56.49
N LEU A 66 -41.50 41.59 57.45
CA LEU A 66 -40.08 41.33 57.69
C LEU A 66 -39.79 39.90 58.13
N ALA A 67 -40.63 39.33 59.01
CA ALA A 67 -40.50 37.94 59.43
C ALA A 67 -40.70 36.96 58.27
N LYS A 68 -41.75 37.15 57.44
CA LYS A 68 -42.03 36.35 56.24
C LYS A 68 -40.87 36.44 55.24
N LEU A 69 -40.32 37.64 55.01
CA LEU A 69 -39.17 37.85 54.14
C LEU A 69 -37.90 37.17 54.67
N ALA A 70 -37.64 37.23 55.97
CA ALA A 70 -36.48 36.59 56.58
C ALA A 70 -36.54 35.06 56.48
N LEU A 71 -37.72 34.46 56.65
CA LEU A 71 -37.94 33.03 56.42
C LEU A 71 -37.73 32.67 54.94
N LEU A 72 -38.35 33.42 54.02
CA LEU A 72 -38.20 33.20 52.57
C LEU A 72 -36.73 33.23 52.13
N ARG A 73 -35.96 34.20 52.62
CA ARG A 73 -34.52 34.30 52.32
C ARG A 73 -33.74 33.08 52.82
N ARG A 74 -34.06 32.56 54.01
CA ARG A 74 -33.41 31.38 54.58
C ARG A 74 -33.77 30.12 53.79
N ASP A 75 -35.05 29.93 53.47
CA ASP A 75 -35.51 28.74 52.76
C ASP A 75 -35.01 28.71 51.33
N TYR A 76 -35.01 29.86 50.64
CA TYR A 76 -34.41 30.00 49.32
C TYR A 76 -32.91 29.68 49.35
N ALA A 77 -32.17 30.22 50.33
CA ALA A 77 -30.74 29.92 50.47
C ALA A 77 -30.48 28.42 50.70
N LYS A 78 -31.33 27.73 51.46
CA LYS A 78 -31.25 26.27 51.65
C LYS A 78 -31.53 25.52 50.34
N GLN A 79 -32.63 25.84 49.66
CA GLN A 79 -33.00 25.22 48.39
C GLN A 79 -31.90 25.38 47.33
N VAL A 80 -31.37 26.61 47.16
CA VAL A 80 -30.28 26.86 46.21
C VAL A 80 -29.01 26.09 46.61
N LYS A 81 -28.72 25.96 47.91
CA LYS A 81 -27.58 25.17 48.37
C LYS A 81 -27.73 23.70 48.04
N GLU A 82 -28.93 23.13 48.20
CA GLU A 82 -29.23 21.74 47.83
C GLU A 82 -29.12 21.54 46.32
N VAL A 83 -29.70 22.43 45.51
CA VAL A 83 -29.58 22.39 44.04
C VAL A 83 -28.12 22.44 43.59
N ARG A 84 -27.28 23.30 44.21
CA ARG A 84 -25.85 23.36 43.89
C ARG A 84 -25.12 22.05 44.19
N LYS A 85 -25.46 21.37 45.31
CA LYS A 85 -24.85 20.07 45.64
C LYS A 85 -25.22 19.02 44.60
N LEU A 86 -26.50 18.90 44.28
CA LEU A 86 -26.98 17.96 43.26
C LEU A 86 -26.32 18.22 41.89
N TYR A 87 -26.18 19.48 41.52
CA TYR A 87 -25.50 19.85 40.28
C TYR A 87 -24.03 19.42 40.28
N ILE A 88 -23.31 19.61 41.39
CA ILE A 88 -21.91 19.18 41.49
C ILE A 88 -21.83 17.65 41.33
N GLU A 89 -22.69 16.90 42.02
CA GLU A 89 -22.74 15.44 41.93
C GLU A 89 -23.07 14.96 40.51
N GLU A 90 -24.04 15.60 39.83
CA GLU A 90 -24.40 15.28 38.45
C GLU A 90 -23.23 15.53 37.49
N MET A 91 -22.55 16.68 37.63
CA MET A 91 -21.38 17.01 36.81
C MET A 91 -20.22 16.04 37.05
N GLU A 92 -20.02 15.59 38.29
CA GLU A 92 -19.01 14.57 38.63
C GLU A 92 -19.35 13.21 38.00
N LEU A 93 -20.62 12.79 38.04
CA LEU A 93 -21.07 11.55 37.40
C LEU A 93 -20.83 11.60 35.89
N GLN A 94 -21.20 12.70 35.24
CA GLN A 94 -20.95 12.90 33.80
C GLN A 94 -19.45 12.85 33.48
N ARG A 95 -18.59 13.45 34.31
CA ARG A 95 -17.13 13.39 34.15
C ARG A 95 -16.61 11.96 34.24
N GLN A 96 -17.08 11.17 35.21
CA GLN A 96 -16.70 9.77 35.36
C GLN A 96 -17.12 8.92 34.15
N GLU A 97 -18.32 9.13 33.63
CA GLU A 97 -18.76 8.45 32.40
C GLU A 97 -17.88 8.78 31.20
N GLN A 98 -17.51 10.05 31.03
CA GLN A 98 -16.61 10.46 29.96
C GLN A 98 -15.25 9.79 30.08
N LEU A 99 -14.71 9.67 31.30
CA LEU A 99 -13.45 8.96 31.54
C LEU A 99 -13.56 7.49 31.16
N ARG A 100 -14.60 6.78 31.60
CA ARG A 100 -14.84 5.37 31.23
C ARG A 100 -14.95 5.19 29.71
N LYS A 101 -15.67 6.09 29.03
CA LYS A 101 -15.79 6.10 27.56
C LYS A 101 -14.45 6.36 26.89
N ALA A 102 -13.64 7.27 27.41
CA ALA A 102 -12.31 7.58 26.87
C ALA A 102 -11.33 6.41 27.05
N GLU A 103 -11.35 5.75 28.21
CA GLU A 103 -10.54 4.55 28.49
C GLU A 103 -10.90 3.40 27.57
N ALA A 104 -12.20 3.10 27.41
CA ALA A 104 -12.67 2.07 26.48
C ALA A 104 -12.22 2.35 25.04
N ARG A 105 -12.34 3.60 24.57
CA ARG A 105 -11.85 4.02 23.25
C ARG A 105 -10.35 3.87 23.11
N LYS A 106 -9.57 4.21 24.15
CA LYS A 106 -8.11 4.07 24.15
C LYS A 106 -7.71 2.61 24.02
N LEU A 107 -8.33 1.71 24.78
CA LEU A 107 -8.07 0.28 24.71
C LEU A 107 -8.42 -0.30 23.34
N GLU A 108 -9.55 0.11 22.77
CA GLU A 108 -9.96 -0.29 21.42
C GLU A 108 -8.93 0.12 20.36
N ILE A 109 -8.44 1.36 20.42
CA ILE A 109 -7.40 1.86 19.50
C ILE A 109 -6.11 1.06 19.64
N LEU A 110 -5.71 0.72 20.87
CA LEU A 110 -4.51 -0.08 21.12
C LEU A 110 -4.64 -1.49 20.54
N ARG A 111 -5.77 -2.16 20.78
CA ARG A 111 -6.05 -3.48 20.21
C ARG A 111 -5.96 -3.46 18.68
N GLN A 112 -6.61 -2.50 18.03
CA GLN A 112 -6.55 -2.36 16.57
C GLN A 112 -5.12 -2.09 16.07
N ARG A 113 -4.33 -1.34 16.83
CA ARG A 113 -2.92 -1.08 16.48
C ARG A 113 -2.10 -2.36 16.56
N GLU A 114 -2.29 -3.16 17.60
CA GLU A 114 -1.60 -4.45 17.77
C GLU A 114 -1.94 -5.41 16.63
N GLU A 115 -3.23 -5.55 16.29
CA GLU A 115 -3.69 -6.37 15.15
C GLU A 115 -3.07 -5.91 13.81
N ARG A 116 -2.98 -4.59 13.58
CA ARG A 116 -2.31 -4.03 12.40
C ARG A 116 -0.81 -4.32 12.39
N LEU A 117 -0.16 -4.30 13.55
CA LEU A 117 1.26 -4.61 13.66
C LEU A 117 1.52 -6.09 13.39
N ILE A 118 0.69 -6.98 13.95
CA ILE A 118 0.79 -8.43 13.74
C ILE A 118 0.57 -8.76 12.25
N SER A 119 -0.49 -8.25 11.63
CA SER A 119 -0.76 -8.47 10.20
C SER A 119 0.34 -7.89 9.30
N LYS A 120 0.87 -6.70 9.64
CA LYS A 120 2.01 -6.10 8.91
C LYS A 120 3.28 -6.94 9.05
N ALA A 121 3.55 -7.49 10.23
CA ALA A 121 4.71 -8.35 10.47
C ALA A 121 4.59 -9.66 9.68
N ALA A 122 3.43 -10.31 9.69
CA ALA A 122 3.15 -11.51 8.89
C ALA A 122 3.33 -11.24 7.39
N ALA A 123 2.79 -10.13 6.88
CA ALA A 123 2.97 -9.72 5.49
C ALA A 123 4.44 -9.44 5.14
N ALA A 124 5.21 -8.85 6.06
CA ALA A 124 6.64 -8.61 5.86
C ALA A 124 7.43 -9.92 5.81
N GLN A 125 7.11 -10.89 6.69
CA GLN A 125 7.72 -12.22 6.67
C GLN A 125 7.41 -12.98 5.36
N ALA A 126 6.17 -12.94 4.89
CA ALA A 126 5.80 -13.55 3.61
C ALA A 126 6.57 -12.93 2.43
N ARG A 127 6.69 -11.61 2.37
CA ARG A 127 7.51 -10.93 1.35
C ARG A 127 9.00 -11.26 1.45
N ALA A 128 9.53 -11.40 2.66
CA ALA A 128 10.92 -11.81 2.87
C ALA A 128 11.16 -13.25 2.37
N ALA A 129 10.22 -14.16 2.61
CA ALA A 129 10.28 -15.52 2.07
C ALA A 129 10.24 -15.52 0.53
N GLN A 130 9.36 -14.71 -0.08
CA GLN A 130 9.30 -14.56 -1.53
C GLN A 130 10.61 -14.05 -2.13
N ARG A 131 11.25 -13.05 -1.49
CA ARG A 131 12.55 -12.54 -1.95
C ARG A 131 13.64 -13.60 -1.89
N LYS A 132 13.69 -14.38 -0.80
CA LYS A 132 14.64 -15.49 -0.67
C LYS A 132 14.43 -16.57 -1.73
N ALA A 133 13.17 -16.94 -2.00
CA ALA A 133 12.84 -17.88 -3.07
C ALA A 133 13.28 -17.35 -4.43
N PHE A 134 12.97 -16.08 -4.73
CA PHE A 134 13.39 -15.42 -5.96
C PHE A 134 14.92 -15.40 -6.13
N GLU A 135 15.66 -15.06 -5.08
CA GLU A 135 17.13 -15.07 -5.12
C GLU A 135 17.70 -16.47 -5.36
N HIS A 136 17.09 -17.50 -4.77
CA HIS A 136 17.47 -18.89 -4.99
C HIS A 136 17.24 -19.30 -6.45
N ASP A 137 16.05 -19.01 -6.99
CA ASP A 137 15.71 -19.34 -8.38
C ASP A 137 16.61 -18.59 -9.37
N PHE A 138 16.92 -17.33 -9.07
CA PHE A 138 17.87 -16.54 -9.85
C PHE A 138 19.26 -17.18 -9.88
N ARG A 139 19.76 -17.68 -8.73
CA ARG A 139 21.05 -18.39 -8.67
C ARG A 139 21.01 -19.68 -9.48
N LEU A 140 19.93 -20.45 -9.40
CA LEU A 140 19.78 -21.67 -10.20
C LEU A 140 19.80 -21.36 -11.69
N GLN A 141 19.08 -20.34 -12.13
CA GLN A 141 19.08 -19.89 -13.52
C GLN A 141 20.48 -19.48 -13.98
N LEU A 142 21.21 -18.72 -13.15
CA LEU A 142 22.57 -18.32 -13.46
C LEU A 142 23.51 -19.53 -13.64
N MET A 143 23.36 -20.57 -12.83
CA MET A 143 24.17 -21.79 -12.98
C MET A 143 23.83 -22.55 -14.26
N LYS A 144 22.54 -22.62 -14.64
CA LYS A 144 22.11 -23.21 -15.92
C LYS A 144 22.68 -22.46 -17.13
N GLU A 145 22.61 -21.14 -17.13
CA GLU A 145 23.17 -20.34 -18.23
C GLU A 145 24.69 -20.53 -18.35
N LYS A 146 25.40 -20.67 -17.23
CA LYS A 146 26.84 -20.96 -17.24
C LYS A 146 27.13 -22.33 -17.85
N THR A 147 26.37 -23.37 -17.48
CA THR A 147 26.56 -24.71 -18.04
C THR A 147 26.27 -24.74 -19.54
N GLU A 148 25.17 -24.14 -19.98
CA GLU A 148 24.81 -24.05 -21.40
C GLU A 148 25.88 -23.33 -22.22
N LYS A 149 26.43 -22.22 -21.71
CA LYS A 149 27.53 -21.51 -22.38
C LYS A 149 28.81 -22.36 -22.46
N LEU A 150 29.15 -23.11 -21.41
CA LEU A 150 30.31 -24.00 -21.42
C LEU A 150 30.13 -25.14 -22.43
N GLU A 151 28.93 -25.73 -22.49
CA GLU A 151 28.60 -26.77 -23.47
C GLU A 151 28.64 -26.25 -24.90
N TYR A 152 28.08 -25.06 -25.14
CA TYR A 152 28.19 -24.37 -26.43
C TYR A 152 29.65 -24.20 -26.85
N TRP A 153 30.52 -23.75 -25.95
CA TRP A 153 31.95 -23.58 -26.23
C TRP A 153 32.65 -24.91 -26.53
N ARG A 154 32.35 -25.98 -25.77
CA ARG A 154 32.90 -27.32 -26.04
C ARG A 154 32.50 -27.82 -27.42
N SER A 155 31.22 -27.72 -27.77
CA SER A 155 30.70 -28.11 -29.08
C SER A 155 31.32 -27.29 -30.21
N ARG A 156 31.50 -25.98 -29.99
CA ARG A 156 32.16 -25.11 -30.96
C ARG A 156 33.63 -25.46 -31.18
N GLN A 157 34.36 -25.78 -30.11
CA GLN A 157 35.75 -26.23 -30.22
C GLN A 157 35.87 -27.54 -30.98
N LYS A 158 34.99 -28.52 -30.70
CA LYS A 158 34.91 -29.78 -31.45
C LYS A 158 34.63 -29.53 -32.94
N ALA A 159 33.63 -28.71 -33.26
CA ALA A 159 33.30 -28.39 -34.65
C ALA A 159 34.46 -27.68 -35.40
N ILE A 160 35.22 -26.82 -34.71
CA ILE A 160 36.42 -26.20 -35.29
C ILE A 160 37.52 -27.24 -35.54
N ALA A 161 37.75 -28.14 -34.58
CA ALA A 161 38.74 -29.20 -34.71
C ALA A 161 38.38 -30.18 -35.85
N GLU A 162 37.12 -30.61 -35.93
CA GLU A 162 36.59 -31.43 -37.03
C GLU A 162 36.76 -30.74 -38.38
N ARG A 163 36.40 -29.45 -38.49
CA ARG A 163 36.61 -28.69 -39.74
C ARG A 163 38.08 -28.62 -40.14
N LYS A 164 39.01 -28.47 -39.18
CA LYS A 164 40.45 -28.48 -39.44
C LYS A 164 40.91 -29.87 -39.91
N ASN A 165 40.45 -30.94 -39.26
CA ASN A 165 40.79 -32.30 -39.63
C ASN A 165 40.24 -32.65 -41.02
N ASN A 166 38.97 -32.34 -41.31
CA ASN A 166 38.37 -32.57 -42.62
C ASN A 166 39.11 -31.82 -43.74
N LYS A 167 39.56 -30.58 -43.49
CA LYS A 167 40.40 -29.83 -44.43
C LYS A 167 41.76 -30.49 -44.64
N LYS A 168 42.42 -30.92 -43.56
CA LYS A 168 43.71 -31.65 -43.65
C LYS A 168 43.55 -32.94 -44.44
N GLU A 169 42.52 -33.74 -44.16
CA GLU A 169 42.23 -34.97 -44.88
C GLU A 169 41.94 -34.73 -46.37
N LEU A 170 41.17 -33.67 -46.69
CA LEU A 170 40.92 -33.29 -48.07
C LEU A 170 42.23 -32.92 -48.80
N ILE A 171 43.08 -32.11 -48.15
CA ILE A 171 44.39 -31.74 -48.69
C ILE A 171 45.26 -32.98 -48.88
N CYS A 172 45.34 -33.89 -47.90
CA CYS A 172 46.10 -35.13 -48.02
C CYS A 172 45.61 -36.01 -49.18
N LYS A 173 44.30 -36.11 -49.41
CA LYS A 173 43.75 -36.84 -50.56
C LYS A 173 44.10 -36.18 -51.89
N GLN A 174 44.03 -34.85 -51.95
CA GLN A 174 44.36 -34.07 -53.14
C GLN A 174 45.87 -34.03 -53.43
N SER A 175 46.72 -34.02 -52.41
CA SER A 175 48.18 -33.91 -52.57
C SER A 175 48.78 -35.12 -53.29
N PHE A 176 48.13 -36.28 -53.27
CA PHE A 176 48.54 -37.43 -54.11
C PHE A 176 48.36 -37.17 -55.61
N GLN A 177 47.55 -36.19 -56.00
CA GLN A 177 47.36 -35.76 -57.39
C GLN A 177 48.18 -34.52 -57.76
N TRP A 178 48.94 -33.96 -56.81
CA TRP A 178 49.81 -32.83 -57.12
C TRP A 178 50.99 -33.32 -57.94
N ILE A 179 51.35 -32.54 -58.96
CA ILE A 179 52.39 -32.86 -59.91
C ILE A 179 53.58 -31.99 -59.54
N ASP A 180 54.73 -32.63 -59.29
CA ASP A 180 55.97 -31.91 -59.04
C ASP A 180 56.44 -31.21 -60.33
N GLU A 181 57.15 -30.10 -60.19
CA GLU A 181 57.49 -29.21 -61.31
C GLU A 181 58.32 -29.92 -62.39
N GLU A 182 59.19 -30.86 -61.97
CA GLU A 182 59.98 -31.71 -62.87
C GLU A 182 59.12 -32.72 -63.67
N GLU A 183 57.95 -33.11 -63.16
CA GLU A 183 57.04 -34.06 -63.80
C GLU A 183 55.89 -33.37 -64.57
N LEU A 184 55.83 -32.04 -64.55
CA LEU A 184 54.70 -31.28 -65.08
C LEU A 184 54.62 -31.36 -66.61
N GLU A 185 55.74 -31.16 -67.29
CA GLU A 185 55.82 -31.18 -68.76
C GLU A 185 55.48 -32.57 -69.34
N SER A 186 55.93 -33.64 -68.65
CA SER A 186 55.67 -35.02 -69.08
C SER A 186 54.21 -35.41 -68.90
N LYS A 187 53.57 -35.05 -67.77
CA LYS A 187 52.12 -35.25 -67.57
C LYS A 187 51.27 -34.38 -68.49
N LEU A 188 51.69 -33.15 -68.82
CA LEU A 188 50.99 -32.28 -69.78
C LEU A 188 50.94 -32.91 -71.17
N LEU A 189 52.08 -33.42 -71.65
CA LEU A 189 52.16 -34.12 -72.93
C LEU A 189 51.27 -35.37 -72.95
N ASN A 190 51.30 -36.20 -71.89
CA ASN A 190 50.43 -37.37 -71.78
C ASN A 190 48.94 -37.00 -71.80
N ALA A 191 48.54 -35.96 -71.06
CA ALA A 191 47.15 -35.51 -71.05
C ALA A 191 46.68 -34.99 -72.42
N MET A 192 47.54 -34.27 -73.16
CA MET A 192 47.22 -33.82 -74.53
C MET A 192 47.02 -35.01 -75.48
N VAL A 193 47.85 -36.06 -75.34
CA VAL A 193 47.73 -37.29 -76.13
C VAL A 193 46.46 -38.07 -75.76
N ASP A 194 46.16 -38.24 -74.47
CA ASP A 194 44.95 -38.93 -74.00
C ASP A 194 43.66 -38.23 -74.45
N THR A 195 43.66 -36.89 -74.56
CA THR A 195 42.51 -36.12 -75.09
C THR A 195 42.34 -36.23 -76.60
N ALA A 196 43.39 -36.62 -77.33
CA ALA A 196 43.33 -36.80 -78.79
C ALA A 196 42.94 -38.23 -79.21
N VAL A 197 42.86 -39.17 -78.26
CA VAL A 197 42.54 -40.59 -78.47
C VAL A 197 41.10 -40.95 -78.04
N LEU A 198 40.32 -39.97 -77.57
CA LEU A 198 38.85 -40.03 -77.45
C LEU A 198 38.19 -39.37 -78.68
#